data_AF-A0A4P1K2V1-F1
#
_entry.id   AF-A0A4P1K2V1-F1
#
_cell.length_a   1.000
_cell.length_b   1.000
_cell.length_c   1.000
_cell.angle_alpha   90.00
_cell.angle_beta   90.00
_cell.angle_gamma   90.00
#
_symmetry.space_group_name_H-M   'P 1'
#
loop_
_entity.id
_entity.type
_entity.pdbx_description
1 polymer ?
#
loop_
_entity_poly.entity_id
_entity_poly.type
_entity_poly.pdbx_seq_one_letter_code
_entity_poly.pdbx_strand_id
1 'polypeptide(L)' 'MPPRARRFVATLAVVFFLAFWVWGAVTLHDHLPDAWWIDLIFFAVAGIGWGVPLIPLLRWAEREPK' A
#
# COMPACT_ATOMS: atom_id res chain seq x y z
N MET A 1 6.78 22.90 0.11
CA MET A 1 7.29 22.20 -1.09
C MET A 1 6.48 22.64 -2.31
N PRO A 2 7.11 22.84 -3.48
CA PRO A 2 6.38 23.09 -4.72
C PRO A 2 5.34 21.97 -4.96
N PRO A 3 4.15 22.28 -5.50
CA PRO A 3 3.10 21.28 -5.74
C PRO A 3 3.58 20.07 -6.56
N ARG A 4 4.46 20.32 -7.55
CA ARG A 4 5.08 19.28 -8.38
C ARG A 4 6.00 18.34 -7.58
N ALA A 5 6.85 18.90 -6.72
CA ALA A 5 7.77 18.10 -5.89
C ALA A 5 7.02 17.24 -4.88
N ARG A 6 5.95 17.77 -4.28
CA ARG A 6 5.10 17.02 -3.34
C ARG A 6 4.41 15.83 -4.01
N ARG A 7 3.91 16.00 -5.25
CA ARG A 7 3.34 14.89 -6.04
C ARG A 7 4.40 13.82 -6.36
N PHE A 8 5.61 14.23 -6.73
CA PHE A 8 6.71 13.30 -6.98
C PHE A 8 7.08 12.47 -5.74
N VAL A 9 7.21 13.12 -4.58
CA VAL A 9 7.45 12.42 -3.30
C VAL A 9 6.31 11.48 -2.95
N ALA A 10 5.06 11.90 -3.15
CA ALA A 10 3.92 11.03 -2.91
C ALA A 10 3.94 9.79 -3.81
N THR A 11 4.26 9.94 -5.11
CA THR A 11 4.40 8.80 -6.03
C THR A 11 5.49 7.84 -5.57
N LEU A 12 6.67 8.35 -5.21
CA LEU A 12 7.75 7.50 -4.70
C LEU A 12 7.35 6.77 -3.41
N ALA A 13 6.68 7.48 -2.51
CA ALA A 13 6.16 6.90 -1.27
C ALA A 13 5.12 5.81 -1.53
N VAL A 14 4.23 5.99 -2.52
CA VAL A 14 3.26 4.95 -2.94
C VAL A 14 4.00 3.72 -3.45
N VAL A 15 4.95 3.88 -4.38
CA VAL A 15 5.69 2.75 -4.96
C VAL A 15 6.46 1.99 -3.88
N PHE A 16 7.16 2.71 -3.01
CA PHE A 16 7.91 2.10 -1.91
C PHE A 16 6.98 1.37 -0.93
N PHE A 17 5.85 1.99 -0.58
CA PHE A 17 4.85 1.38 0.29
C PHE A 17 4.28 0.10 -0.32
N LEU A 18 3.94 0.10 -1.60
CA LEU A 18 3.42 -1.08 -2.29
C LEU A 18 4.45 -2.21 -2.36
N ALA A 19 5.71 -1.88 -2.65
CA ALA A 19 6.79 -2.85 -2.65
C ALA A 19 6.95 -3.50 -1.26
N PHE A 20 6.96 -2.69 -0.20
CA PHE A 20 7.03 -3.17 1.17
C PHE A 20 5.79 -3.98 1.57
N TRP A 21 4.60 -3.55 1.16
CA TRP A 21 3.34 -4.24 1.44
C TRP A 21 3.29 -5.62 0.80
N VAL A 22 3.62 -5.72 -0.49
CA VAL A 22 3.66 -7.00 -1.21
C VAL A 22 4.72 -7.92 -0.63
N TRP A 23 5.92 -7.39 -0.37
CA TRP A 23 6.98 -8.17 0.27
C TRP A 23 6.54 -8.70 1.64
N GLY A 24 6.01 -7.84 2.51
CA GLY A 24 5.48 -8.24 3.82
C GLY A 24 4.36 -9.27 3.70
N ALA A 25 3.43 -9.09 2.78
CA ALA A 25 2.33 -10.03 2.55
C ALA A 25 2.83 -11.42 2.11
N VAL A 26 3.76 -11.50 1.17
CA VAL A 26 4.34 -12.78 0.72
C VAL A 26 5.13 -13.44 1.86
N THR A 27 5.99 -12.70 2.56
CA THR A 27 6.76 -13.26 3.68
C THR A 27 5.88 -13.73 4.83
N LEU A 28 4.75 -13.06 5.07
CA LEU A 28 3.80 -13.48 6.11
C LEU A 28 3.00 -14.70 5.68
N HIS A 29 2.67 -14.81 4.39
CA HIS A 29 1.99 -15.97 3.82
C HIS A 29 2.83 -17.25 3.95
N ASP A 30 4.15 -17.16 3.80
CA ASP A 30 5.07 -18.30 3.98
C ASP A 30 5.02 -18.93 5.39
N HIS A 31 4.46 -18.22 6.37
CA HIS A 31 4.29 -18.72 7.75
C HIS A 31 2.88 -19.28 8.02
N LEU A 32 1.97 -19.23 7.06
CA LEU A 32 0.60 -19.71 7.21
C LEU A 32 0.49 -21.21 6.86
N PRO A 33 -0.50 -21.92 7.43
CA PRO A 33 -0.79 -23.30 7.05
C PRO A 33 -1.20 -23.41 5.58
N ASP A 34 -0.78 -24.51 4.95
CA ASP A 34 -1.14 -24.83 3.56
C ASP A 34 -2.62 -25.26 3.48
N ALA A 35 -3.50 -24.28 3.31
CA ALA A 35 -4.94 -24.48 3.17
C ALA A 35 -5.57 -23.44 2.25
N TRP A 36 -6.24 -23.91 1.20
CA TRP A 36 -6.81 -23.07 0.13
C TRP A 36 -7.72 -21.92 0.62
N TRP A 37 -8.44 -22.12 1.72
CA TRP A 37 -9.36 -21.12 2.27
C TRP A 37 -8.62 -20.00 3.04
N ILE A 38 -7.45 -20.31 3.59
CA ILE A 38 -6.58 -19.31 4.24
C ILE A 38 -6.02 -18.39 3.16
N ASP A 39 -5.55 -18.95 2.04
CA ASP A 39 -5.06 -18.16 0.90
C ASP A 39 -6.12 -17.20 0.39
N LEU A 40 -7.36 -17.70 0.22
CA LEU A 40 -8.48 -16.89 -0.24
C LEU A 40 -8.71 -15.68 0.67
N ILE A 41 -8.78 -15.88 1.99
CA ILE A 41 -9.01 -14.81 2.95
C ILE A 41 -7.79 -13.88 3.00
N PHE A 42 -6.58 -14.45 3.06
CA PHE A 42 -5.34 -13.71 3.19
C PHE A 42 -5.13 -12.77 1.99
N PHE A 43 -5.23 -13.29 0.77
CA PHE A 43 -5.06 -12.48 -0.44
C PHE A 43 -6.23 -11.53 -0.69
N ALA A 44 -7.46 -11.87 -0.30
CA ALA A 44 -8.58 -10.92 -0.35
C ALA A 44 -8.35 -9.71 0.58
N VAL A 45 -7.91 -9.96 1.82
CA VAL A 45 -7.62 -8.90 2.79
C VAL A 45 -6.37 -8.12 2.37
N ALA A 46 -5.29 -8.79 1.99
CA ALA A 46 -4.05 -8.14 1.54
C ALA A 46 -4.26 -7.33 0.25
N GLY A 47 -5.11 -7.82 -0.65
CA GLY A 47 -5.44 -7.19 -1.94
C GLY A 47 -6.36 -5.98 -1.85
N ILE A 48 -7.14 -5.83 -0.77
CA ILE A 48 -8.00 -4.64 -0.54
C ILE A 48 -7.38 -3.71 0.51
N GLY A 49 -6.69 -4.28 1.50
CA GLY A 49 -6.18 -3.56 2.67
C GLY A 49 -5.12 -2.50 2.36
N TRP A 50 -4.32 -2.68 1.30
CA TRP A 50 -3.26 -1.74 0.92
C TRP A 50 -3.78 -0.35 0.52
N GLY A 51 -5.04 -0.25 0.07
CA GLY A 51 -5.63 1.03 -0.33
C GLY A 51 -5.87 1.96 0.86
N VAL A 52 -6.17 1.40 2.04
CA VAL A 52 -6.54 2.18 3.24
C VAL A 52 -5.38 3.10 3.69
N PRO A 53 -4.12 2.62 3.81
CA PRO A 53 -2.98 3.48 4.14
C PRO A 53 -2.64 4.55 3.10
N LEU A 54 -2.99 4.35 1.82
CA LEU A 54 -2.67 5.30 0.75
C LEU A 54 -3.58 6.52 0.72
N ILE A 55 -4.83 6.39 1.15
CA ILE A 55 -5.82 7.49 1.16
C ILE A 55 -5.27 8.78 1.81
N PRO A 56 -4.72 8.78 3.04
CA PRO A 56 -4.21 10.01 3.66
C PRO A 56 -3.01 10.60 2.89
N LEU A 57 -2.13 9.76 2.34
CA LEU A 57 -0.96 10.18 1.57
C LEU A 57 -1.39 10.89 0.28
N LEU A 58 -2.35 10.32 -0.45
CA LEU A 58 -2.90 10.90 -1.68
C LEU A 58 -3.62 12.22 -1.39
N ARG A 59 -4.45 12.27 -0.34
CA ARG A 59 -5.11 13.52 0.11
C ARG A 59 -4.11 14.63 0.44
N TRP A 60 -2.97 14.30 1.04
CA TRP A 60 -1.91 15.27 1.30
C TRP A 60 -1.23 15.77 0.02
N ALA A 61 -1.01 14.86 -0.94
CA ALA A 61 -0.40 15.17 -2.23
C ALA A 61 -1.27 16.09 -3.11
N GLU A 62 -2.59 15.89 -3.05
CA GLU A 62 -3.58 16.66 -3.81
C GLU A 62 -3.94 18.00 -3.19
N ARG A 63 -3.62 18.22 -1.92
CA ARG A 63 -4.01 19.42 -1.17
C ARG A 63 -3.52 20.69 -1.85
N GLU A 64 -4.41 21.51 -2.39
CA GLU A 64 -4.02 22.77 -3.05
C GLU A 64 -3.37 23.73 -2.04
N PRO A 65 -2.25 24.39 -2.39
CA PRO A 65 -1.73 25.50 -1.59
C PRO A 65 -2.77 26.64 -1.64
N LYS A 66 -3.18 27.14 -0.47
CA LYS A 66 -3.93 28.41 -0.39
C LYS A 66 -3.05 29.57 -0.81
#